data_AF-A0A5B9T4U1-F1
#
_entry.id   AF-A0A5B9T4U1-F1
#
_cell.length_a   1.000
_cell.length_b   1.000
_cell.length_c   1.000
_cell.angle_alpha   90.00
_cell.angle_beta   90.00
_cell.angle_gamma   90.00
#
_symmetry.space_group_name_H-M   'P 1'
#
loop_
_entity.id
_entity.type
_entity.pdbx_description
1 polymer ?
#
loop_
_entity_poly.entity_id
_entity_poly.type
_entity_poly.pdbx_seq_one_letter_code
_entity_poly.pdbx_strand_id
1 'polypeptide(L)'
;GQTQFNGVKVLAQDNTLTIQVGANDGETIDIDLKQINSQTLGLDTLNVQQKYKVSDTAATVTGYADTTIALDNSTFKASATGLGGTDQKIDGDLKFDDTTGKYYAKVTVTGGTGKDGYYEVSVDKTNGEVTLAGGATSPLTGGLPATATEDVKNVQVANADLTEAKAALTAAGVTGTASVVKMSYTDNNGKTIDGGLAVKVGDDYYSATQNKDGSISINTTKYTADDGTSKTALNKLGGADGKTEVVSIGGKTYAASKAEGHNFKAQPDLAEAAATTTENPLQKIDAALAQVDTLRSDLGAVQNRFNSAITNLGNTVNNLTSARSRIEDSDYATEVSNMSRAQILQQAGTS
;
A
#
# COMPACT_ATOMS: atom_id res chain seq x y z
N GLY A 1 -9.21 10.06 -12.66
CA GLY A 1 -9.21 9.27 -13.91
C GLY A 1 -8.02 9.63 -14.77
N GLN A 2 -7.64 8.79 -15.74
CA GLN A 2 -6.51 9.07 -16.64
C GLN A 2 -6.91 9.76 -17.94
N THR A 3 -8.15 9.54 -18.41
CA THR A 3 -8.72 10.16 -19.62
C THR A 3 -8.53 11.66 -19.59
N GLN A 4 -7.90 12.17 -20.63
CA GLN A 4 -7.51 13.56 -20.71
C GLN A 4 -7.53 14.06 -22.14
N PHE A 5 -7.73 15.36 -22.30
CA PHE A 5 -7.55 16.07 -23.55
C PHE A 5 -6.72 17.31 -23.29
N ASN A 6 -5.58 17.43 -23.96
CA ASN A 6 -4.63 18.54 -23.78
C ASN A 6 -4.27 18.79 -22.31
N GLY A 7 -4.06 17.72 -21.53
CA GLY A 7 -3.76 17.79 -20.10
C GLY A 7 -4.97 17.97 -19.18
N VAL A 8 -6.14 18.37 -19.70
CA VAL A 8 -7.38 18.48 -18.91
C VAL A 8 -7.95 17.09 -18.63
N LYS A 9 -8.09 16.74 -17.35
CA LYS A 9 -8.66 15.45 -16.92
C LYS A 9 -10.19 15.49 -16.99
N VAL A 10 -10.74 15.14 -18.15
CA VAL A 10 -12.16 15.37 -18.52
C VAL A 10 -13.23 14.70 -17.64
N LEU A 11 -12.87 13.71 -16.82
CA LEU A 11 -13.79 13.00 -15.90
C LEU A 11 -13.34 13.06 -14.43
N ALA A 12 -12.33 13.86 -14.11
CA ALA A 12 -11.72 13.85 -12.77
C ALA A 12 -12.37 14.81 -11.78
N GLN A 13 -13.05 15.85 -12.25
CA GLN A 13 -13.70 16.88 -11.45
C GLN A 13 -14.86 17.50 -12.22
N ASP A 14 -15.77 18.12 -11.49
CA ASP A 14 -16.76 19.02 -12.07
C ASP A 14 -16.06 20.30 -12.56
N ASN A 15 -16.28 20.67 -13.82
CA ASN A 15 -15.71 21.87 -14.41
C ASN A 15 -16.52 22.32 -15.63
N THR A 16 -16.86 23.61 -15.70
CA THR A 16 -17.46 24.18 -16.91
C THR A 16 -16.36 24.79 -17.77
N LEU A 17 -16.17 24.25 -18.98
CA LEU A 17 -15.23 24.76 -19.96
C LEU A 17 -15.96 25.70 -20.93
N THR A 18 -15.67 26.99 -20.81
CA THR A 18 -16.19 28.01 -21.72
C THR A 18 -15.30 28.13 -22.95
N ILE A 19 -15.86 27.85 -24.13
CA ILE A 19 -15.17 27.95 -25.41
C ILE A 19 -15.69 29.16 -26.18
N GLN A 20 -14.78 30.11 -26.45
CA GLN A 20 -15.08 31.26 -27.30
C GLN A 20 -15.33 30.80 -28.74
N VAL A 21 -16.51 31.10 -29.28
CA VAL A 21 -16.90 30.74 -30.65
C VAL A 21 -17.32 31.95 -31.49
N GLY A 22 -17.44 33.13 -30.89
CA GLY A 22 -17.67 34.38 -31.61
C GLY A 22 -16.47 35.32 -31.54
N ALA A 23 -16.63 36.50 -32.16
CA ALA A 23 -15.58 37.51 -32.23
C ALA A 23 -15.56 38.43 -31.01
N ASN A 24 -16.66 38.48 -30.25
CA ASN A 24 -16.83 39.39 -29.11
C ASN A 24 -16.89 38.64 -27.78
N ASP A 25 -16.50 39.30 -26.70
CA ASP A 25 -16.58 38.75 -25.35
C ASP A 25 -18.00 38.27 -25.02
N GLY A 26 -18.12 37.05 -24.49
CA GLY A 26 -19.40 36.44 -24.11
C GLY A 26 -20.08 35.62 -25.20
N GLU A 27 -19.57 35.61 -26.43
CA GLU A 27 -20.05 34.74 -27.52
C GLU A 27 -19.44 33.33 -27.39
N THR A 28 -19.88 32.59 -26.39
CA THR A 28 -19.27 31.32 -25.98
C THR A 28 -20.24 30.13 -26.04
N ILE A 29 -19.66 28.93 -26.06
CA ILE A 29 -20.36 27.67 -25.80
C ILE A 29 -19.67 27.00 -24.61
N ASP A 30 -20.45 26.68 -23.59
CA ASP A 30 -19.98 25.99 -22.41
C ASP A 30 -20.09 24.46 -22.58
N ILE A 31 -19.08 23.76 -22.04
CA ILE A 31 -19.05 22.30 -21.91
C ILE A 31 -19.01 21.98 -20.41
N ASP A 32 -20.07 21.40 -19.88
CA ASP A 32 -20.11 20.96 -18.49
C ASP A 32 -19.49 19.57 -18.34
N LEU A 33 -18.27 19.54 -17.78
CA LEU A 33 -17.61 18.31 -17.37
C LEU A 33 -18.05 17.94 -15.96
N LYS A 34 -18.23 16.65 -15.73
CA LYS A 34 -18.60 16.06 -14.43
C LYS A 34 -17.59 15.02 -13.98
N GLN A 35 -17.36 14.95 -12.68
CA GLN A 35 -16.57 13.87 -12.10
C GLN A 35 -17.37 12.55 -12.16
N ILE A 36 -16.86 11.59 -12.93
CA ILE A 36 -17.46 10.26 -13.03
C ILE A 36 -16.46 9.21 -12.56
N ASN A 37 -16.75 8.60 -11.42
CA ASN A 37 -16.00 7.48 -10.86
C ASN A 37 -16.95 6.57 -10.04
N SER A 38 -16.48 5.44 -9.53
CA SER A 38 -17.34 4.51 -8.77
C SER A 38 -17.98 5.14 -7.54
N GLN A 39 -17.31 6.10 -6.89
CA GLN A 39 -17.83 6.80 -5.71
C GLN A 39 -18.95 7.78 -6.09
N THR A 40 -18.73 8.62 -7.11
CA THR A 40 -19.78 9.56 -7.58
C THR A 40 -20.99 8.83 -8.18
N LEU A 41 -20.76 7.66 -8.77
CA LEU A 41 -21.82 6.77 -9.26
C LEU A 41 -22.50 5.94 -8.14
N GLY A 42 -22.01 5.97 -6.90
CA GLY A 42 -22.57 5.22 -5.77
C GLY A 42 -22.42 3.70 -5.88
N LEU A 43 -21.41 3.23 -6.61
CA LEU A 43 -21.12 1.82 -6.89
C LEU A 43 -19.76 1.36 -6.33
N ASP A 44 -19.04 2.21 -5.61
CA ASP A 44 -17.75 1.93 -4.98
C ASP A 44 -17.78 0.79 -3.96
N THR A 45 -18.94 0.59 -3.33
CA THR A 45 -19.20 -0.49 -2.36
C THR A 45 -20.15 -1.58 -2.90
N LEU A 46 -20.42 -1.60 -4.20
CA LEU A 46 -21.24 -2.64 -4.84
C LEU A 46 -20.62 -4.01 -4.61
N ASN A 47 -21.32 -4.87 -3.88
CA ASN A 47 -20.85 -6.19 -3.46
C ASN A 47 -21.99 -7.21 -3.49
N VAL A 48 -21.71 -8.40 -4.02
CA VAL A 48 -22.67 -9.53 -4.13
C VAL A 48 -22.23 -10.77 -3.36
N GLN A 49 -21.16 -10.67 -2.56
CA GLN A 49 -20.65 -11.76 -1.76
C GLN A 49 -21.50 -11.96 -0.50
N GLN A 50 -21.33 -13.14 0.11
CA GLN A 50 -21.86 -13.49 1.42
C GLN A 50 -20.71 -13.94 2.33
N LYS A 51 -20.90 -13.77 3.63
CA LYS A 51 -19.88 -14.07 4.63
C LYS A 51 -19.73 -15.57 4.83
N TYR A 52 -18.49 -16.06 4.83
CA TYR A 52 -18.18 -17.43 5.26
C TYR A 52 -18.33 -17.53 6.79
N LYS A 53 -18.66 -18.74 7.27
CA LYS A 53 -18.47 -19.05 8.68
C LYS A 53 -16.97 -19.24 8.94
N VAL A 54 -16.38 -18.31 9.68
CA VAL A 54 -14.96 -18.32 10.04
C VAL A 54 -14.76 -19.24 11.26
N SER A 55 -13.73 -20.06 11.22
CA SER A 55 -13.27 -20.91 12.32
C SER A 55 -11.75 -20.98 12.32
N ASP A 56 -11.18 -21.39 13.46
CA ASP A 56 -9.74 -21.46 13.67
C ASP A 56 -9.33 -22.74 14.39
N THR A 57 -8.09 -23.15 14.16
CA THR A 57 -7.43 -24.25 14.89
C THR A 57 -6.07 -23.78 15.36
N ALA A 58 -5.69 -24.13 16.60
CA ALA A 58 -4.39 -23.74 17.15
C ALA A 58 -3.26 -24.31 16.28
N ALA A 59 -2.32 -23.45 15.87
CA ALA A 59 -1.16 -23.83 15.08
C ALA A 59 0.11 -23.63 15.93
N THR A 60 0.66 -24.73 16.45
CA THR A 60 1.87 -24.69 17.27
C THR A 60 3.06 -24.26 16.41
N VAL A 61 3.64 -23.10 16.76
CA VAL A 61 4.87 -22.61 16.14
C VAL A 61 6.06 -23.23 16.86
N THR A 62 6.99 -23.80 16.09
CA THR A 62 8.21 -24.42 16.60
C THR A 62 9.44 -23.67 16.10
N GLY A 63 10.60 -24.00 16.68
CA GLY A 63 11.89 -23.43 16.29
C GLY A 63 12.19 -22.10 16.96
N TYR A 64 13.36 -21.59 16.61
CA TYR A 64 13.94 -20.36 17.13
C TYR A 64 14.32 -19.45 15.98
N ALA A 65 14.36 -18.16 16.26
CA ALA A 65 14.90 -17.15 15.36
C ALA A 65 15.93 -16.30 16.09
N ASP A 66 16.86 -15.76 15.32
CA ASP A 66 17.86 -14.84 15.83
C ASP A 66 17.27 -13.46 16.07
N THR A 67 17.71 -12.79 17.11
CA THR A 67 17.31 -11.41 17.42
C THR A 67 18.43 -10.42 17.06
N THR A 68 18.18 -9.14 17.24
CA THR A 68 19.22 -8.10 17.10
C THR A 68 20.08 -7.97 18.36
N ILE A 69 19.78 -8.69 19.44
CA ILE A 69 20.49 -8.59 20.73
C ILE A 69 21.80 -9.36 20.61
N ALA A 70 22.93 -8.66 20.71
CA ALA A 70 24.25 -9.27 20.64
C ALA A 70 24.60 -10.00 21.94
N LEU A 71 25.34 -11.11 21.86
CA LEU A 71 25.83 -11.83 23.05
C LEU A 71 27.02 -11.10 23.67
N ASP A 72 26.90 -10.72 24.94
CA ASP A 72 27.96 -10.12 25.75
C ASP A 72 28.64 -11.16 26.62
N ASN A 73 29.77 -11.68 26.11
CA ASN A 73 30.60 -12.65 26.81
C ASN A 73 31.48 -12.06 27.92
N SER A 74 31.53 -10.73 28.07
CA SER A 74 32.44 -10.08 29.01
C SER A 74 32.12 -10.37 30.49
N THR A 75 30.85 -10.67 30.78
CA THR A 75 30.35 -10.94 32.13
C THR A 75 30.61 -12.37 32.59
N PHE A 76 31.00 -13.29 31.68
CA PHE A 76 31.21 -14.70 32.00
C PHE A 76 32.25 -14.88 33.11
N LYS A 77 33.40 -14.23 33.00
CA LYS A 77 34.50 -14.34 33.97
C LYS A 77 34.05 -14.00 35.39
N ALA A 78 33.23 -12.95 35.54
CA ALA A 78 32.74 -12.52 36.85
C ALA A 78 31.90 -13.61 37.53
N SER A 79 31.09 -14.32 36.74
CA SER A 79 30.26 -15.44 37.22
C SER A 79 31.00 -16.77 37.35
N ALA A 80 32.13 -16.94 36.65
CA ALA A 80 32.89 -18.19 36.59
C ALA A 80 34.03 -18.29 37.63
N THR A 81 34.13 -17.35 38.58
CA THR A 81 35.18 -17.33 39.61
C THR A 81 35.23 -18.60 40.46
N GLY A 82 34.10 -19.30 40.63
CA GLY A 82 33.99 -20.58 41.32
C GLY A 82 34.76 -21.75 40.66
N LEU A 83 35.19 -21.59 39.41
CA LEU A 83 36.05 -22.57 38.73
C LEU A 83 37.53 -22.48 39.18
N GLY A 84 37.93 -21.36 39.79
CA GLY A 84 39.32 -21.09 40.19
C GLY A 84 40.26 -20.77 39.02
N GLY A 85 41.56 -20.74 39.29
CA GLY A 85 42.59 -20.35 38.30
C GLY A 85 42.73 -18.82 38.15
N THR A 86 43.46 -18.40 37.11
CA THR A 86 43.83 -17.01 36.85
C THR A 86 42.87 -16.32 35.87
N ASP A 87 42.32 -17.07 34.91
CA ASP A 87 41.43 -16.54 33.89
C ASP A 87 40.47 -17.62 33.34
N GLN A 88 39.20 -17.25 33.16
CA GLN A 88 38.10 -18.11 32.73
C GLN A 88 37.49 -17.46 31.49
N LYS A 89 37.77 -18.00 30.31
CA LYS A 89 37.32 -17.41 29.06
C LYS A 89 36.58 -18.42 28.20
N ILE A 90 35.60 -17.91 27.47
CA ILE A 90 34.91 -18.64 26.42
C ILE A 90 35.79 -18.62 25.16
N ASP A 91 35.97 -19.80 24.55
CA ASP A 91 36.71 -19.95 23.31
C ASP A 91 35.75 -19.98 22.11
N GLY A 92 35.73 -18.89 21.33
CA GLY A 92 34.90 -18.75 20.13
C GLY A 92 33.44 -18.41 20.46
N ASP A 93 32.53 -18.78 19.56
CA ASP A 93 31.10 -18.51 19.70
C ASP A 93 30.39 -19.51 20.64
N LEU A 94 29.24 -19.09 21.19
CA LEU A 94 28.34 -19.96 21.95
C LEU A 94 27.63 -20.94 21.01
N LYS A 95 27.32 -22.12 21.54
CA LYS A 95 26.57 -23.17 20.85
C LYS A 95 25.16 -23.18 21.42
N PHE A 96 24.19 -22.89 20.59
CA PHE A 96 22.78 -22.92 20.94
C PHE A 96 22.17 -24.27 20.61
N ASP A 97 21.33 -24.76 21.51
CA ASP A 97 20.57 -26.00 21.39
C ASP A 97 19.11 -25.65 21.11
N ASP A 98 18.70 -25.83 19.85
CA ASP A 98 17.35 -25.49 19.35
C ASP A 98 16.25 -26.43 19.87
N THR A 99 16.62 -27.50 20.55
CA THR A 99 15.71 -28.48 21.14
C THR A 99 15.34 -28.07 22.57
N THR A 100 16.29 -27.50 23.30
CA THR A 100 16.13 -27.14 24.73
C THR A 100 16.12 -25.64 24.99
N GLY A 101 16.57 -24.82 24.04
CA GLY A 101 16.73 -23.36 24.21
C GLY A 101 17.95 -22.97 25.04
N LYS A 102 18.87 -23.90 25.30
CA LYS A 102 20.05 -23.71 26.15
C LYS A 102 21.26 -23.28 25.34
N TYR A 103 22.22 -22.65 26.02
CA TYR A 103 23.49 -22.22 25.44
C TYR A 103 24.64 -22.93 26.12
N TYR A 104 25.66 -23.27 25.33
CA TYR A 104 26.86 -23.95 25.77
C TYR A 104 28.09 -23.24 25.26
N ALA A 105 29.14 -23.24 26.05
CA ALA A 105 30.40 -22.61 25.72
C ALA A 105 31.56 -23.56 25.97
N LYS A 106 32.56 -23.54 25.08
CA LYS A 106 33.86 -24.13 25.37
C LYS A 106 34.61 -23.16 26.26
N VAL A 107 35.04 -23.61 27.44
CA VAL A 107 35.71 -22.78 28.43
C VAL A 107 37.12 -23.31 28.65
N THR A 108 38.09 -22.41 28.54
CA THR A 108 39.47 -22.65 28.98
C THR A 108 39.70 -21.88 30.28
N VAL A 109 40.11 -22.61 31.34
CA VAL A 109 40.39 -22.06 32.66
C VAL A 109 41.89 -22.13 32.94
N THR A 110 42.57 -21.01 32.76
CA THR A 110 44.03 -20.93 32.94
C THR A 110 44.38 -21.17 34.40
N GLY A 111 45.16 -22.21 34.68
CA GLY A 111 45.57 -22.58 36.05
C GLY A 111 44.52 -23.38 36.84
N GLY A 112 43.37 -23.72 36.25
CA GLY A 112 42.38 -24.62 36.86
C GLY A 112 42.65 -26.08 36.51
N THR A 113 42.85 -26.95 37.50
CA THR A 113 43.05 -28.39 37.24
C THR A 113 41.73 -29.09 36.92
N GLY A 114 41.64 -29.68 35.72
CA GLY A 114 40.45 -30.45 35.28
C GLY A 114 39.21 -29.59 35.02
N LYS A 115 39.41 -28.30 34.71
CA LYS A 115 38.32 -27.33 34.50
C LYS A 115 38.05 -27.01 33.03
N ASP A 116 38.93 -27.39 32.12
CA ASP A 116 38.75 -27.16 30.69
C ASP A 116 37.68 -28.09 30.11
N GLY A 117 36.76 -27.55 29.31
CA GLY A 117 35.70 -28.32 28.66
C GLY A 117 34.48 -27.49 28.35
N TYR A 118 33.34 -28.15 28.13
CA TYR A 118 32.07 -27.48 27.86
C TYR A 118 31.28 -27.24 29.14
N TYR A 119 30.69 -26.05 29.23
CA TYR A 119 29.78 -25.64 30.29
C TYR A 119 28.50 -25.09 29.69
N GLU A 120 27.38 -25.28 30.40
CA GLU A 120 26.15 -24.55 30.12
C GLU A 120 26.32 -23.09 30.59
N VAL A 121 25.82 -22.16 29.78
CA VAL A 121 25.82 -20.73 30.09
C VAL A 121 24.41 -20.18 30.03
N SER A 122 24.10 -19.26 30.94
CA SER A 122 22.86 -18.50 30.96
C SER A 122 23.03 -17.23 30.15
N VAL A 123 22.05 -16.94 29.30
CA VAL A 123 22.03 -15.72 28.47
C VAL A 123 20.86 -14.87 28.93
N ASP A 124 21.14 -13.64 29.34
CA ASP A 124 20.10 -12.64 29.60
C ASP A 124 19.44 -12.24 28.27
N LYS A 125 18.14 -12.47 28.16
CA LYS A 125 17.40 -12.26 26.90
C LYS A 125 17.10 -10.79 26.59
N THR A 126 17.45 -9.87 27.48
CA THR A 126 17.21 -8.43 27.32
C THR A 126 18.45 -7.73 26.78
N ASN A 127 19.62 -8.05 27.31
CA ASN A 127 20.88 -7.36 27.00
C ASN A 127 21.99 -8.28 26.45
N GLY A 128 21.78 -9.60 26.46
CA GLY A 128 22.71 -10.58 25.92
C GLY A 128 23.85 -10.99 26.85
N GLU A 129 23.86 -10.55 28.12
CA GLU A 129 24.90 -10.93 29.08
C GLU A 129 24.99 -12.45 29.27
N VAL A 130 26.21 -12.99 29.22
CA VAL A 130 26.50 -14.43 29.32
C VAL A 130 27.14 -14.76 30.66
N THR A 131 26.49 -15.62 31.44
CA THR A 131 26.96 -16.05 32.78
C THR A 131 27.05 -17.57 32.90
N LEU A 132 27.86 -18.07 33.83
CA LEU A 132 27.98 -19.50 34.12
C LEU A 132 26.64 -20.04 34.66
N ALA A 133 26.02 -20.98 33.95
CA ALA A 133 24.75 -21.55 34.38
C ALA A 133 24.94 -22.49 35.58
N GLY A 134 24.03 -22.37 36.55
CA GLY A 134 23.94 -23.30 37.69
C GLY A 134 25.17 -23.37 38.60
N GLY A 135 26.15 -22.47 38.44
CA GLY A 135 27.40 -22.48 39.20
C GLY A 135 28.19 -23.79 39.05
N ALA A 136 28.13 -24.44 37.88
CA ALA A 136 28.76 -25.72 37.65
C ALA A 136 30.27 -25.67 37.96
N THR A 137 30.76 -26.58 38.81
CA THR A 137 32.17 -26.60 39.23
C THR A 137 33.06 -27.49 38.36
N SER A 138 32.48 -28.32 37.49
CA SER A 138 33.20 -29.26 36.63
C SER A 138 32.60 -29.27 35.22
N PRO A 139 33.37 -29.62 34.18
CA PRO A 139 32.85 -29.71 32.82
C PRO A 139 31.71 -30.72 32.68
N LEU A 140 30.85 -30.53 31.68
CA LEU A 140 29.79 -31.47 31.34
C LEU A 140 30.36 -32.86 31.01
N THR A 141 29.74 -33.90 31.59
CA THR A 141 30.08 -35.29 31.26
C THR A 141 29.67 -35.58 29.82
N GLY A 142 30.63 -35.97 28.98
CA GLY A 142 30.40 -36.16 27.54
C GLY A 142 30.63 -34.90 26.69
N GLY A 143 30.93 -33.75 27.31
CA GLY A 143 31.22 -32.51 26.59
C GLY A 143 29.98 -31.79 26.08
N LEU A 144 30.05 -31.26 24.85
CA LEU A 144 28.96 -30.54 24.20
C LEU A 144 27.83 -31.52 23.81
N PRO A 145 26.56 -31.25 24.15
CA PRO A 145 25.42 -32.04 23.65
C PRO A 145 25.35 -32.02 22.13
N ALA A 146 24.99 -33.15 21.51
CA ALA A 146 24.92 -33.28 20.05
C ALA A 146 23.82 -32.41 19.40
N THR A 147 22.84 -31.96 20.19
CA THR A 147 21.74 -31.06 19.79
C THR A 147 22.14 -29.59 19.81
N ALA A 148 23.29 -29.24 20.42
CA ALA A 148 23.80 -27.87 20.46
C ALA A 148 24.67 -27.58 19.21
N THR A 149 24.04 -27.50 18.04
CA THR A 149 24.72 -27.38 16.74
C THR A 149 24.93 -25.96 16.26
N GLU A 150 24.15 -25.00 16.75
CA GLU A 150 24.10 -23.66 16.17
C GLU A 150 25.14 -22.75 16.82
N ASP A 151 26.18 -22.34 16.07
CA ASP A 151 27.10 -21.29 16.52
C ASP A 151 26.42 -19.91 16.38
N VAL A 152 26.17 -19.28 17.52
CA VAL A 152 25.37 -18.04 17.60
C VAL A 152 26.20 -16.84 18.04
N LYS A 153 25.88 -15.68 17.47
CA LYS A 153 26.46 -14.37 17.85
C LYS A 153 25.43 -13.46 18.53
N ASN A 154 24.16 -13.78 18.35
CA ASN A 154 23.04 -13.03 18.81
C ASN A 154 22.08 -13.97 19.57
N VAL A 155 21.25 -13.38 20.41
CA VAL A 155 20.33 -14.10 21.27
C VAL A 155 19.22 -14.74 20.43
N GLN A 156 19.03 -16.05 20.59
CA GLN A 156 17.91 -16.80 20.04
C GLN A 156 16.65 -16.67 20.91
N VAL A 157 15.52 -16.47 20.26
CA VAL A 157 14.18 -16.40 20.86
C VAL A 157 13.27 -17.49 20.29
N ALA A 158 12.41 -18.07 21.11
CA ALA A 158 11.47 -19.07 20.64
C ALA A 158 10.43 -18.41 19.73
N ASN A 159 10.20 -18.95 18.54
CA ASN A 159 9.21 -18.40 17.61
C ASN A 159 7.79 -18.40 18.21
N ALA A 160 7.52 -19.32 19.15
CA ALA A 160 6.29 -19.39 19.93
C ALA A 160 6.04 -18.16 20.83
N ASP A 161 7.08 -17.37 21.15
CA ASP A 161 6.93 -16.14 21.94
C ASP A 161 6.33 -14.99 21.11
N LEU A 162 6.32 -15.11 19.78
CA LEU A 162 5.72 -14.15 18.85
C LEU A 162 6.26 -12.72 19.01
N THR A 163 7.57 -12.59 19.21
CA THR A 163 8.25 -11.32 19.53
C THR A 163 7.89 -10.20 18.56
N GLU A 164 8.04 -10.42 17.25
CA GLU A 164 7.73 -9.42 16.23
C GLU A 164 6.23 -9.11 16.14
N ALA A 165 5.40 -10.15 16.10
CA ALA A 165 3.95 -9.98 16.00
C ALA A 165 3.37 -9.23 17.21
N LYS A 166 3.81 -9.54 18.43
CA LYS A 166 3.39 -8.84 19.66
C LYS A 166 3.89 -7.39 19.68
N ALA A 167 5.11 -7.13 19.20
CA ALA A 167 5.62 -5.77 19.07
C ALA A 167 4.76 -4.94 18.10
N ALA A 168 4.40 -5.53 16.95
CA ALA A 168 3.53 -4.90 15.96
C ALA A 168 2.12 -4.61 16.51
N LEU A 169 1.52 -5.58 17.22
CA LEU A 169 0.22 -5.40 17.88
C LEU A 169 0.26 -4.29 18.94
N THR A 170 1.31 -4.26 19.76
CA THR A 170 1.51 -3.23 20.79
C THR A 170 1.66 -1.85 20.15
N ALA A 171 2.44 -1.72 19.08
CA ALA A 171 2.60 -0.48 18.34
C ALA A 171 1.28 0.01 17.71
N ALA A 172 0.40 -0.93 17.31
CA ALA A 172 -0.95 -0.64 16.82
C ALA A 172 -1.98 -0.39 17.94
N GLY A 173 -1.57 -0.41 19.21
CA GLY A 173 -2.46 -0.22 20.36
C GLY A 173 -3.41 -1.40 20.61
N VAL A 174 -3.15 -2.57 20.01
CA VAL A 174 -3.96 -3.76 20.19
C VAL A 174 -3.58 -4.42 21.52
N THR A 175 -4.57 -4.62 22.38
CA THR A 175 -4.41 -5.27 23.69
C THR A 175 -5.06 -6.66 23.67
N GLY A 176 -4.42 -7.63 24.32
CA GLY A 176 -4.91 -9.00 24.39
C GLY A 176 -3.81 -10.02 24.18
N THR A 177 -4.09 -11.28 24.55
CA THR A 177 -3.17 -12.38 24.33
C THR A 177 -3.22 -12.81 22.87
N ALA A 178 -2.07 -12.79 22.21
CA ALA A 178 -1.91 -13.26 20.85
C ALA A 178 -1.63 -14.78 20.80
N SER A 179 -2.28 -15.46 19.86
CA SER A 179 -2.01 -16.88 19.56
C SER A 179 -2.01 -17.12 18.06
N VAL A 180 -1.20 -18.06 17.57
CA VAL A 180 -1.17 -18.41 16.15
C VAL A 180 -2.20 -19.50 15.87
N VAL A 181 -2.99 -19.27 14.84
CA VAL A 181 -4.03 -20.19 14.40
C VAL A 181 -3.95 -20.41 12.90
N LYS A 182 -4.43 -21.56 12.45
CA LYS A 182 -4.72 -21.82 11.04
C LYS A 182 -6.20 -21.57 10.80
N MET A 183 -6.50 -20.75 9.80
CA MET A 183 -7.87 -20.34 9.48
C MET A 183 -8.61 -21.41 8.68
N SER A 184 -9.92 -21.49 8.87
CA SER A 184 -10.82 -22.32 8.06
C SER A 184 -12.12 -21.57 7.78
N TYR A 185 -12.64 -21.72 6.56
CA TYR A 185 -13.83 -20.99 6.10
C TYR A 185 -14.87 -21.97 5.56
N THR A 186 -16.07 -21.97 6.13
CA THR A 186 -17.18 -22.84 5.71
C THR A 186 -18.23 -22.05 4.93
N ASP A 187 -18.61 -22.55 3.75
CA ASP A 187 -19.68 -21.96 2.93
C ASP A 187 -21.08 -22.44 3.36
N ASN A 188 -22.12 -21.91 2.68
CA ASN A 188 -23.52 -22.26 2.95
C ASN A 188 -23.85 -23.73 2.63
N ASN A 189 -23.02 -24.42 1.86
CA ASN A 189 -23.18 -25.84 1.54
C ASN A 189 -22.46 -26.74 2.57
N GLY A 190 -21.85 -26.17 3.61
CA GLY A 190 -21.10 -26.90 4.63
C GLY A 190 -19.70 -27.31 4.17
N LYS A 191 -19.25 -26.90 2.98
CA LYS A 191 -17.89 -27.18 2.51
C LYS A 191 -16.92 -26.25 3.21
N THR A 192 -15.86 -26.81 3.78
CA THR A 192 -14.81 -26.06 4.46
C THR A 192 -13.54 -26.04 3.62
N ILE A 193 -12.92 -24.86 3.54
CA ILE A 193 -11.60 -24.66 2.93
C ILE A 193 -10.62 -24.16 3.98
N ASP A 194 -9.38 -24.63 3.91
CA ASP A 194 -8.28 -24.13 4.73
C ASP A 194 -7.79 -22.78 4.22
N GLY A 195 -7.47 -21.88 5.14
CA GLY A 195 -6.77 -20.63 4.91
C GLY A 195 -5.31 -20.68 5.35
N GLY A 196 -4.69 -19.50 5.35
CA GLY A 196 -3.34 -19.30 5.87
C GLY A 196 -3.29 -19.22 7.39
N LEU A 197 -2.12 -18.79 7.90
CA LEU A 197 -1.94 -18.48 9.31
C LEU A 197 -2.55 -17.12 9.65
N ALA A 198 -3.01 -17.00 10.87
CA ALA A 198 -3.42 -15.73 11.46
C ALA A 198 -2.93 -15.64 12.90
N VAL A 199 -2.69 -14.41 13.35
CA VAL A 199 -2.53 -14.08 14.77
C VAL A 199 -3.89 -13.71 15.31
N LYS A 200 -4.44 -14.54 16.17
CA LYS A 200 -5.72 -14.32 16.87
C LYS A 200 -5.49 -13.50 18.13
N VAL A 201 -6.27 -12.45 18.33
CA VAL A 201 -6.31 -11.63 19.54
C VAL A 201 -7.77 -11.39 19.92
N GLY A 202 -8.24 -12.06 20.97
CA GLY A 202 -9.68 -12.11 21.25
C GLY A 202 -10.45 -12.73 20.09
N ASP A 203 -11.38 -11.98 19.51
CA ASP A 203 -12.18 -12.38 18.33
C ASP A 203 -11.58 -11.88 17.00
N ASP A 204 -10.51 -11.10 17.06
CA ASP A 204 -9.87 -10.52 15.89
C ASP A 204 -8.78 -11.44 15.34
N TYR A 205 -8.72 -11.54 14.01
CA TYR A 205 -7.71 -12.32 13.29
C TYR A 205 -6.89 -11.38 12.42
N TYR A 206 -5.57 -11.38 12.60
CA TYR A 206 -4.63 -10.65 11.76
C TYR A 206 -3.95 -11.64 10.82
N SER A 207 -3.95 -11.39 9.51
CA SER A 207 -3.28 -12.28 8.56
C SER A 207 -1.77 -12.28 8.83
N ALA A 208 -1.16 -13.46 8.79
CA ALA A 208 0.24 -13.62 9.17
C ALA A 208 0.96 -14.59 8.23
N THR A 209 2.26 -14.37 8.11
CA THR A 209 3.16 -15.18 7.28
C THR A 209 4.24 -15.80 8.16
N GLN A 210 4.56 -17.07 7.90
CA GLN A 210 5.73 -17.71 8.47
C GLN A 210 6.95 -17.39 7.62
N ASN A 211 7.98 -16.82 8.25
CA ASN A 211 9.26 -16.51 7.66
C ASN A 211 10.10 -17.78 7.46
N LYS A 212 11.22 -17.66 6.75
CA LYS A 212 12.09 -18.80 6.42
C LYS A 212 12.71 -19.48 7.65
N ASP A 213 12.92 -18.73 8.73
CA ASP A 213 13.43 -19.18 10.03
C ASP A 213 12.31 -19.72 10.96
N GLY A 214 11.07 -19.77 10.47
CA GLY A 214 9.92 -20.23 11.24
C GLY A 214 9.26 -19.16 12.12
N SER A 215 9.81 -17.95 12.20
CA SER A 215 9.20 -16.83 12.92
C SER A 215 7.89 -16.38 12.23
N ILE A 216 6.98 -15.78 13.00
CA ILE A 216 5.67 -15.33 12.51
C ILE A 216 5.63 -13.81 12.49
N SER A 217 5.35 -13.25 11.31
CA SER A 217 5.13 -11.82 11.11
C SER A 217 3.69 -11.55 10.66
N ILE A 218 3.09 -10.48 11.18
CA ILE A 218 1.76 -10.04 10.74
C ILE A 218 1.92 -9.31 9.41
N ASN A 219 1.05 -9.61 8.44
CA ASN A 219 1.02 -8.91 7.16
C ASN A 219 0.62 -7.45 7.39
N THR A 220 1.24 -6.55 6.62
CA THR A 220 1.00 -5.12 6.77
C THR A 220 0.77 -4.44 5.44
N THR A 221 -0.01 -3.38 5.46
CA THR A 221 -0.20 -2.48 4.32
C THR A 221 0.53 -1.17 4.58
N LYS A 222 1.40 -0.79 3.63
CA LYS A 222 2.14 0.47 3.66
C LYS A 222 1.37 1.54 2.87
N TYR A 223 1.22 2.72 3.45
CA TYR A 223 0.48 3.83 2.83
C TYR A 223 1.11 5.19 3.20
N THR A 224 0.69 6.24 2.50
CA THR A 224 1.03 7.62 2.85
C THR A 224 -0.19 8.28 3.49
N ALA A 225 -0.06 8.71 4.74
CA ALA A 225 -1.14 9.31 5.52
C ALA A 225 -1.52 10.71 5.01
N ASP A 226 -2.58 11.28 5.57
CA ASP A 226 -3.10 12.62 5.28
C ASP A 226 -2.10 13.75 5.62
N ASP A 227 -1.29 13.53 6.65
CA ASP A 227 -0.14 14.37 7.02
C ASP A 227 1.05 14.25 6.05
N GLY A 228 0.99 13.31 5.09
CA GLY A 228 2.03 13.06 4.08
C GLY A 228 3.17 12.14 4.55
N THR A 229 3.13 11.63 5.78
CA THR A 229 4.12 10.68 6.29
C THR A 229 3.80 9.26 5.85
N SER A 230 4.84 8.44 5.63
CA SER A 230 4.66 7.01 5.38
C SER A 230 4.29 6.32 6.69
N LYS A 231 3.17 5.61 6.70
CA LYS A 231 2.71 4.79 7.82
C LYS A 231 2.44 3.36 7.35
N THR A 232 2.31 2.47 8.33
CA THR A 232 2.01 1.06 8.11
C THR A 232 0.89 0.68 9.06
N ALA A 233 -0.04 -0.15 8.59
CA ALA A 233 -1.12 -0.68 9.42
C ALA A 233 -1.22 -2.20 9.24
N LEU A 234 -1.70 -2.87 10.28
CA LEU A 234 -1.80 -4.33 10.33
C LEU A 234 -3.00 -4.83 9.53
N ASN A 235 -2.83 -5.94 8.81
CA ASN A 235 -3.88 -6.53 8.00
C ASN A 235 -4.73 -7.46 8.86
N LYS A 236 -6.01 -7.14 8.97
CA LYS A 236 -7.03 -7.94 9.67
C LYS A 236 -7.84 -8.74 8.66
N LEU A 237 -8.26 -9.95 9.01
CA LEU A 237 -9.20 -10.73 8.21
C LEU A 237 -10.65 -10.28 8.50
N GLY A 238 -11.39 -9.98 7.45
CA GLY A 238 -12.75 -9.45 7.53
C GLY A 238 -13.38 -9.22 6.16
N GLY A 239 -13.98 -8.05 5.96
CA GLY A 239 -14.74 -7.69 4.76
C GLY A 239 -16.03 -8.52 4.58
N ALA A 240 -16.69 -8.35 3.45
CA ALA A 240 -17.98 -8.98 3.13
C ALA A 240 -17.96 -10.52 3.17
N ASP A 241 -16.81 -11.14 2.90
CA ASP A 241 -16.65 -12.61 2.90
C ASP A 241 -16.07 -13.18 4.20
N GLY A 242 -15.56 -12.33 5.11
CA GLY A 242 -14.95 -12.73 6.37
C GLY A 242 -13.48 -13.16 6.28
N LYS A 243 -12.88 -13.11 5.10
CA LYS A 243 -11.47 -13.49 4.85
C LYS A 243 -10.70 -12.49 4.00
N THR A 244 -11.31 -11.36 3.66
CA THR A 244 -10.66 -10.26 2.96
C THR A 244 -9.71 -9.57 3.92
N GLU A 245 -8.47 -9.30 3.49
CA GLU A 245 -7.57 -8.46 4.26
C GLU A 245 -8.07 -7.01 4.25
N VAL A 246 -8.37 -6.51 5.43
CA VAL A 246 -8.81 -5.14 5.68
C VAL A 246 -7.86 -4.45 6.66
N VAL A 247 -7.77 -3.14 6.55
CA VAL A 247 -6.85 -2.31 7.31
C VAL A 247 -7.60 -1.11 7.90
N SER A 248 -7.33 -0.79 9.16
CA SER A 248 -7.92 0.36 9.84
C SER A 248 -6.99 1.57 9.72
N ILE A 249 -7.47 2.64 9.09
CA ILE A 249 -6.71 3.88 8.88
C ILE A 249 -7.64 5.05 9.21
N GLY A 250 -7.28 5.87 10.21
CA GLY A 250 -8.05 7.06 10.57
C GLY A 250 -9.51 6.78 10.97
N GLY A 251 -9.77 5.63 11.60
CA GLY A 251 -11.12 5.21 12.03
C GLY A 251 -11.99 4.62 10.92
N LYS A 252 -11.48 4.47 9.70
CA LYS A 252 -12.14 3.82 8.57
C LYS A 252 -11.48 2.49 8.25
N THR A 253 -12.27 1.55 7.72
CA THR A 253 -11.77 0.23 7.34
C THR A 253 -11.70 0.11 5.82
N TYR A 254 -10.49 -0.01 5.28
CA TYR A 254 -10.24 -0.16 3.84
C TYR A 254 -9.83 -1.59 3.51
N ALA A 255 -10.00 -2.00 2.25
CA ALA A 255 -9.36 -3.23 1.79
C ALA A 255 -7.85 -2.99 1.68
N ALA A 256 -7.04 -3.94 2.13
CA ALA A 256 -5.58 -3.85 2.08
C ALA A 256 -5.08 -3.53 0.66
N SER A 257 -5.67 -4.18 -0.35
CA SER A 257 -5.36 -3.96 -1.78
C SER A 257 -5.68 -2.56 -2.31
N LYS A 258 -6.59 -1.81 -1.66
CA LYS A 258 -6.93 -0.43 -2.02
C LYS A 258 -6.05 0.59 -1.30
N ALA A 259 -5.65 0.27 -0.08
CA ALA A 259 -4.80 1.13 0.73
C ALA A 259 -3.30 0.98 0.42
N GLU A 260 -2.88 -0.13 -0.19
CA GLU A 260 -1.48 -0.39 -0.53
C GLU A 260 -0.90 0.71 -1.44
N GLY A 261 0.13 1.38 -0.95
CA GLY A 261 0.78 2.50 -1.64
C GLY A 261 -0.13 3.73 -1.84
N HIS A 262 -1.34 3.74 -1.29
CA HIS A 262 -2.28 4.84 -1.46
C HIS A 262 -1.80 6.08 -0.71
N ASN A 263 -1.99 7.26 -1.32
CA ASN A 263 -1.58 8.53 -0.74
C ASN A 263 -2.81 9.34 -0.35
N PHE A 264 -3.21 9.24 0.93
CA PHE A 264 -4.36 9.93 1.49
C PHE A 264 -4.19 11.45 1.55
N LYS A 265 -2.96 11.97 1.44
CA LYS A 265 -2.73 13.42 1.29
C LYS A 265 -3.04 13.91 -0.12
N ALA A 266 -2.68 13.14 -1.14
CA ALA A 266 -2.92 13.48 -2.54
C ALA A 266 -4.35 13.13 -2.99
N GLN A 267 -4.91 12.06 -2.42
CA GLN A 267 -6.22 11.51 -2.74
C GLN A 267 -6.92 11.17 -1.41
N PRO A 268 -7.60 12.14 -0.76
CA PRO A 268 -8.21 11.91 0.55
C PRO A 268 -9.42 10.97 0.49
N ASP A 269 -10.12 10.95 -0.65
CA ASP A 269 -11.31 10.16 -0.84
C ASP A 269 -10.97 8.74 -1.28
N LEU A 270 -11.30 7.79 -0.42
CA LEU A 270 -11.24 6.36 -0.73
C LEU A 270 -12.44 5.67 -0.09
N ALA A 271 -13.06 4.76 -0.83
CA ALA A 271 -14.18 3.97 -0.33
C ALA A 271 -13.72 2.93 0.69
N GLU A 272 -14.49 2.76 1.76
CA GLU A 272 -14.29 1.68 2.73
C GLU A 272 -14.52 0.31 2.10
N ALA A 273 -13.98 -0.73 2.73
CA ALA A 273 -14.24 -2.09 2.31
C ALA A 273 -15.74 -2.41 2.41
N ALA A 274 -16.30 -3.05 1.38
CA ALA A 274 -17.68 -3.52 1.44
C ALA A 274 -17.85 -4.50 2.62
N ALA A 275 -18.83 -4.22 3.48
CA ALA A 275 -19.10 -5.01 4.69
C ALA A 275 -20.22 -6.04 4.50
N THR A 276 -21.21 -5.73 3.65
CA THR A 276 -22.40 -6.55 3.43
C THR A 276 -22.76 -6.63 1.95
N THR A 277 -23.62 -7.59 1.60
CA THR A 277 -24.24 -7.66 0.28
C THR A 277 -25.05 -6.38 0.02
N THR A 278 -24.91 -5.82 -1.17
CA THR A 278 -25.64 -4.61 -1.58
C THR A 278 -27.11 -4.93 -1.83
N GLU A 279 -27.99 -4.20 -1.16
CA GLU A 279 -29.44 -4.24 -1.42
C GLU A 279 -29.79 -3.53 -2.74
N ASN A 280 -30.76 -4.09 -3.47
CA ASN A 280 -31.26 -3.57 -4.76
C ASN A 280 -30.14 -3.19 -5.75
N PRO A 281 -29.19 -4.10 -6.05
CA PRO A 281 -28.00 -3.76 -6.84
C PRO A 281 -28.34 -3.27 -8.25
N LEU A 282 -29.36 -3.85 -8.90
CA LEU A 282 -29.80 -3.42 -10.23
C LEU A 282 -30.32 -1.99 -10.24
N GLN A 283 -31.09 -1.59 -9.22
CA GLN A 283 -31.59 -0.22 -9.11
C GLN A 283 -30.45 0.80 -8.98
N LYS A 284 -29.40 0.46 -8.21
CA LYS A 284 -28.21 1.33 -8.08
C LYS A 284 -27.43 1.41 -9.38
N ILE A 285 -27.30 0.30 -10.10
CA ILE A 285 -26.63 0.26 -11.41
C ILE A 285 -27.41 1.09 -12.43
N ASP A 286 -28.74 0.96 -12.48
CA ASP A 286 -29.58 1.75 -13.39
C ASP A 286 -29.49 3.25 -13.08
N ALA A 287 -29.47 3.63 -11.80
CA ALA A 287 -29.28 5.02 -11.39
C ALA A 287 -27.91 5.56 -11.84
N ALA A 288 -26.83 4.77 -11.73
CA ALA A 288 -25.51 5.13 -12.21
C ALA A 288 -25.46 5.28 -13.74
N LEU A 289 -26.10 4.36 -14.47
CA LEU A 289 -26.18 4.43 -15.94
C LEU A 289 -26.97 5.66 -16.40
N ALA A 290 -28.06 6.01 -15.72
CA ALA A 290 -28.84 7.21 -16.00
C ALA A 290 -28.01 8.50 -15.84
N GLN A 291 -27.14 8.58 -14.84
CA GLN A 291 -26.21 9.70 -14.67
C GLN A 291 -25.22 9.81 -15.84
N VAL A 292 -24.65 8.67 -16.27
CA VAL A 292 -23.71 8.64 -17.40
C VAL A 292 -24.42 9.03 -18.71
N ASP A 293 -25.63 8.53 -18.93
CA ASP A 293 -26.40 8.83 -20.14
C ASP A 293 -26.80 10.30 -20.23
N THR A 294 -27.22 10.90 -19.10
CA THR A 294 -27.52 12.34 -19.02
C THR A 294 -26.30 13.17 -19.41
N LEU A 295 -25.13 12.89 -18.83
CA LEU A 295 -23.89 13.60 -19.19
C LEU A 295 -23.53 13.42 -20.67
N ARG A 296 -23.72 12.22 -21.22
CA ARG A 296 -23.45 11.94 -22.64
C ARG A 296 -24.41 12.70 -23.55
N SER A 297 -25.67 12.82 -23.16
CA SER A 297 -26.69 13.60 -23.87
C SER A 297 -26.29 15.07 -23.93
N ASP A 298 -25.89 15.66 -22.80
CA ASP A 298 -25.43 17.06 -22.73
C ASP A 298 -24.21 17.30 -23.64
N LEU A 299 -23.22 16.40 -23.61
CA LEU A 299 -22.05 16.50 -24.50
C LEU A 299 -22.43 16.36 -25.99
N GLY A 300 -23.41 15.50 -26.32
CA GLY A 300 -23.93 15.37 -27.68
C GLY A 300 -24.67 16.63 -28.15
N ALA A 301 -25.47 17.24 -27.27
CA ALA A 301 -26.13 18.51 -27.55
C ALA A 301 -25.12 19.63 -27.81
N VAL A 302 -24.05 19.69 -27.00
CA VAL A 302 -22.97 20.67 -27.19
C VAL A 302 -22.20 20.45 -28.50
N GLN A 303 -21.95 19.19 -28.92
CA GLN A 303 -21.38 18.91 -30.25
C GLN A 303 -22.25 19.47 -31.38
N ASN A 304 -23.58 19.32 -31.29
CA ASN A 304 -24.50 19.89 -32.27
C ASN A 304 -24.47 21.42 -32.28
N ARG A 305 -24.33 22.06 -31.11
CA ARG A 305 -24.16 23.52 -31.00
C ARG A 305 -22.85 23.98 -31.63
N PHE A 306 -21.75 23.28 -31.40
CA PHE A 306 -20.47 23.59 -32.05
C PHE A 306 -20.55 23.43 -33.57
N ASN A 307 -21.14 22.35 -34.08
CA ASN A 307 -21.35 22.20 -35.52
C ASN A 307 -22.19 23.34 -36.12
N SER A 308 -23.22 23.78 -35.41
CA SER A 308 -24.05 24.92 -35.82
C SER A 308 -23.25 26.22 -35.85
N ALA A 309 -22.44 26.49 -34.83
CA ALA A 309 -21.55 27.65 -34.79
C ALA A 309 -20.52 27.59 -35.93
N ILE A 310 -19.93 26.43 -36.21
CA ILE A 310 -18.99 26.20 -37.33
C ILE A 310 -19.67 26.50 -38.66
N THR A 311 -20.88 26.00 -38.91
CA THR A 311 -21.63 26.29 -40.14
C THR A 311 -21.95 27.78 -40.28
N ASN A 312 -22.36 28.45 -39.21
CA ASN A 312 -22.67 29.88 -39.22
C ASN A 312 -21.43 30.74 -39.49
N LEU A 313 -20.32 30.44 -38.82
CA LEU A 313 -19.04 31.10 -39.06
C LEU A 313 -18.54 30.84 -40.48
N GLY A 314 -18.63 29.60 -40.98
CA GLY A 314 -18.26 29.25 -42.34
C GLY A 314 -19.05 30.03 -43.39
N ASN A 315 -20.37 30.17 -43.20
CA ASN A 315 -21.22 31.00 -44.05
C ASN A 315 -20.82 32.48 -43.99
N THR A 316 -20.53 32.98 -42.79
CA THR A 316 -20.12 34.38 -42.57
C THR A 316 -18.76 34.66 -43.23
N VAL A 317 -17.80 33.76 -43.10
CA VAL A 317 -16.49 33.84 -43.76
C VAL A 317 -16.64 33.88 -45.28
N ASN A 318 -17.43 32.97 -45.88
CA ASN A 318 -17.65 32.96 -47.33
C ASN A 318 -18.28 34.27 -47.84
N ASN A 319 -19.27 34.80 -47.11
CA ASN A 319 -19.91 36.07 -47.44
C ASN A 319 -18.95 37.26 -47.28
N LEU A 320 -18.17 37.31 -46.20
CA LEU A 320 -17.20 38.38 -45.95
C LEU A 320 -16.04 38.35 -46.95
N THR A 321 -15.52 37.18 -47.30
CA THR A 321 -14.49 37.03 -48.34
C THR A 321 -15.00 37.52 -49.69
N SER A 322 -16.26 37.20 -50.04
CA SER A 322 -16.88 37.67 -51.28
C SER A 322 -17.13 39.19 -51.27
N ALA A 323 -17.60 39.74 -50.16
CA ALA A 323 -17.82 41.18 -50.00
C ALA A 323 -16.49 41.94 -50.09
N ARG A 324 -15.44 41.45 -49.42
CA ARG A 324 -14.11 42.02 -49.46
C ARG A 324 -13.52 41.98 -50.88
N SER A 325 -13.61 40.84 -51.58
CA SER A 325 -13.17 40.73 -52.98
C SER A 325 -13.87 41.73 -53.89
N ARG A 326 -15.20 41.94 -53.75
CA ARG A 326 -15.91 42.94 -54.56
C ARG A 326 -15.45 44.37 -54.29
N ILE A 327 -15.15 44.71 -53.04
CA ILE A 327 -14.63 46.02 -52.67
C ILE A 327 -13.21 46.18 -53.23
N GLU A 328 -12.32 45.22 -52.97
CA GLU A 328 -10.94 45.23 -53.45
C GLU A 328 -10.86 45.24 -54.99
N ASP A 329 -11.70 44.47 -55.69
CA ASP A 329 -11.74 44.44 -57.15
C ASP A 329 -12.27 45.77 -57.74
N SER A 330 -13.24 46.40 -57.08
CA SER A 330 -13.76 47.72 -57.49
C SER A 330 -12.72 48.82 -57.26
N ASP A 331 -12.02 48.78 -56.14
CA ASP A 331 -10.93 49.70 -55.84
C ASP A 331 -9.75 49.47 -56.79
N TYR A 332 -9.43 48.21 -57.08
CA TYR A 332 -8.41 47.84 -58.08
C TYR A 332 -8.79 48.34 -59.48
N ALA A 333 -10.04 48.15 -59.92
CA ALA A 333 -10.51 48.66 -61.20
C ALA A 333 -10.42 50.20 -61.27
N THR A 334 -10.71 50.90 -60.17
CA THR A 334 -10.60 52.36 -60.08
C THR A 334 -9.14 52.82 -60.11
N GLU A 335 -8.27 52.19 -59.33
CA GLU A 335 -6.84 52.50 -59.27
C GLU A 335 -6.13 52.19 -60.59
N VAL A 336 -6.43 51.06 -61.22
CA VAL A 336 -5.92 50.73 -62.56
C VAL A 336 -6.43 51.73 -63.59
N SER A 337 -7.69 52.17 -63.52
CA SER A 337 -8.20 53.22 -64.43
C SER A 337 -7.45 54.54 -64.27
N ASN A 338 -7.19 54.95 -63.03
CA ASN A 338 -6.40 56.15 -62.72
C ASN A 338 -4.94 56.00 -63.13
N MET A 339 -4.33 54.83 -62.91
CA MET A 339 -2.96 54.51 -63.34
C MET A 339 -2.83 54.52 -64.86
N SER A 340 -3.74 53.86 -65.58
CA SER A 340 -3.78 53.87 -67.04
C SER A 340 -4.01 55.29 -67.58
N ARG A 341 -4.91 56.07 -66.96
CA ARG A 341 -5.10 57.49 -67.31
C ARG A 341 -3.82 58.30 -67.09
N ALA A 342 -3.14 58.12 -65.96
CA ALA A 342 -1.90 58.82 -65.63
C ALA A 342 -0.74 58.45 -66.57
N GLN A 343 -0.63 57.19 -66.97
CA GLN A 343 0.35 56.72 -67.96
C GLN A 343 0.09 57.29 -69.36
N ILE A 344 -1.18 57.37 -69.79
CA ILE A 344 -1.55 58.01 -71.06
C ILE A 344 -1.25 59.51 -71.01
N LEU A 345 -1.53 60.18 -69.89
CA LEU A 345 -1.20 61.60 -69.68
C LEU A 345 0.32 61.85 -69.69
N GLN A 346 1.12 60.97 -69.08
CA GLN A 346 2.58 61.07 -69.16
C GLN A 346 3.09 60.86 -70.59
N GLN A 347 2.57 59.87 -71.34
CA GLN A 347 2.95 59.66 -72.73
C GLN A 347 2.56 60.84 -73.65
N ALA A 348 1.37 61.43 -73.45
CA ALA A 348 0.92 62.61 -74.19
C ALA A 348 1.70 63.88 -73.82
N GLY A 349 2.26 63.96 -72.61
CA GLY A 349 3.09 65.08 -72.16
C GLY A 349 4.56 64.99 -72.58
N THR A 350 5.05 63.82 -73.00
CA THR A 350 6.41 63.61 -73.52
C THR A 350 6.46 63.49 -75.05
N SER A 351 5.32 63.63 -75.73
CA SER A 351 5.21 63.55 -77.20
C SER A 351 5.19 64.91 -77.88
#